data_AF-A0A2K1SUE6-F1
#
_entry.id   AF-A0A2K1SUE6-F1
#
_cell.length_a   1.000
_cell.length_b   1.000
_cell.length_c   1.000
_cell.angle_alpha   90.00
_cell.angle_beta   90.00
_cell.angle_gamma   90.00
#
_symmetry.space_group_name_H-M   'P 1'
#
loop_
_entity.id
_entity.type
_entity.pdbx_description
1 polymer ?
#
loop_
_entity_poly.entity_id
_entity_poly.type
_entity_poly.pdbx_seq_one_letter_code
_entity_poly.pdbx_strand_id
1 'polypeptide(L)'
;MSKCKYSYEFKKKCVELYRQNLELPTPDAVSRNNFRHTVAYWTRLVEANGFEVLKPRFKKHRYWDPVQELCMVNQVLTLSL
;
A
#
# COMPACT_ATOMS: atom_id res chain seq x y z
N MET A 1 -11.74 -1.58 2.06
CA MET A 1 -10.66 -0.71 1.53
C MET A 1 -9.79 -0.21 2.69
N SER A 2 -8.58 -0.73 2.88
CA SER A 2 -7.65 -0.10 3.82
C SER A 2 -7.09 1.16 3.15
N LYS A 3 -7.76 2.30 3.34
CA LYS A 3 -7.34 3.61 2.84
C LYS A 3 -5.99 3.93 3.48
N CYS A 4 -4.90 3.85 2.71
CA CYS A 4 -3.62 4.41 3.14
C CYS A 4 -3.85 5.90 3.46
N LYS A 5 -3.56 6.32 4.70
CA LYS A 5 -3.76 7.70 5.17
C LYS A 5 -2.93 8.74 4.39
N TYR A 6 -1.86 8.29 3.74
CA TYR A 6 -0.91 9.13 3.02
C TYR A 6 -0.84 8.70 1.55
N SER A 7 -0.81 9.68 0.65
CA SER A 7 -0.59 9.46 -0.78
C SER A 7 0.84 8.94 -1.03
N TYR A 8 1.03 8.29 -2.17
CA TYR A 8 2.35 7.82 -2.59
C TYR A 8 3.39 8.95 -2.66
N GLU A 9 3.03 10.06 -3.32
CA GLU A 9 3.91 11.24 -3.47
C GLU A 9 4.30 11.84 -2.12
N PHE A 10 3.36 11.91 -1.16
CA PHE A 10 3.66 12.40 0.17
C PHE A 10 4.69 11.52 0.89
N LYS A 11 4.51 10.19 0.84
CA LYS A 11 5.46 9.24 1.44
C LYS A 11 6.83 9.36 0.79
N LYS A 12 6.88 9.45 -0.56
CA LYS A 12 8.12 9.59 -1.33
C LYS A 12 8.91 10.84 -0.88
N LYS A 13 8.25 12.00 -0.84
CA LYS A 13 8.85 13.25 -0.36
C LYS A 13 9.38 13.12 1.07
N CYS A 14 8.63 12.48 1.97
CA CYS A 14 9.08 12.28 3.35
C CYS A 14 10.33 11.41 3.45
N VAL A 15 10.43 10.35 2.65
CA VAL A 15 11.63 9.49 2.62
C VAL A 15 12.84 10.25 2.10
N GLU A 16 12.68 11.08 1.05
CA GLU A 16 13.75 11.92 0.50
C GLU A 16 14.25 12.92 1.54
N LEU A 17 13.35 13.62 2.24
CA LEU A 17 13.70 14.56 3.31
C LEU A 17 14.37 13.86 4.51
N TYR A 18 13.88 12.69 4.89
CA TYR A 18 14.43 11.91 6.00
C TYR A 18 15.88 11.49 5.75
N ARG A 19 16.21 11.07 4.53
CA ARG A 19 17.58 10.70 4.12
C ARG A 19 18.55 11.89 4.19
N GLN A 20 18.05 13.10 3.93
CA GLN A 20 18.81 14.34 4.02
C GLN A 20 18.83 14.92 5.45
N ASN A 21 18.22 14.25 6.44
CA ASN A 21 18.02 14.75 7.80
C ASN A 21 17.31 16.12 7.86
N LEU A 22 16.45 16.41 6.86
CA LEU A 22 15.66 17.64 6.81
C LEU A 22 14.37 17.51 7.61
N GLU A 23 13.76 18.66 7.90
CA GLU A 23 12.49 18.73 8.63
C GLU A 23 11.37 18.04 7.84
N LEU A 24 10.60 17.21 8.53
CA LEU A 24 9.50 16.46 7.92
C LEU A 24 8.20 17.26 7.99
N PRO A 25 7.37 17.25 6.92
CA PRO A 25 6.05 17.88 6.92
C PRO A 25 5.06 17.08 7.78
N THR A 26 5.26 17.14 9.10
CA THR A 26 4.49 16.41 10.10
C THR A 26 3.06 16.96 10.14
N PRO A 27 2.02 16.15 9.89
CA PRO A 27 0.64 16.60 10.02
C PRO A 27 0.28 16.87 11.49
N ASP A 28 -0.49 17.93 11.75
CA ASP A 28 -0.88 18.37 13.11
C ASP A 28 -1.57 17.29 13.95
N ALA A 29 -2.27 16.36 13.29
CA ALA A 29 -3.00 15.28 13.96
C ALA A 29 -2.11 14.15 14.52
N VAL A 30 -0.79 14.17 14.30
CA VAL A 30 0.15 13.12 14.72
C VAL A 30 1.36 13.76 15.40
N SER A 31 1.82 13.16 16.51
CA SER A 31 3.04 13.64 17.15
C SER A 31 4.26 13.51 16.25
N ARG A 32 5.18 14.48 16.33
CA ARG A 32 6.42 14.50 15.53
C ARG A 32 7.23 13.22 15.65
N ASN A 33 7.35 12.67 16.87
CA ASN A 33 8.09 11.42 17.11
C ASN A 33 7.41 10.24 16.41
N ASN A 34 6.09 10.07 16.54
CA ASN A 34 5.36 8.98 15.90
C ASN A 34 5.42 9.08 14.38
N PHE A 35 5.34 10.30 13.83
CA PHE A 35 5.49 10.52 12.41
C PHE A 35 6.90 10.19 11.93
N ARG A 36 7.94 10.62 12.66
CA ARG A 36 9.34 10.28 12.34
C ARG A 36 9.60 8.78 12.34
N HIS A 37 9.03 8.02 13.29
CA HIS A 37 9.10 6.56 13.29
C HIS A 37 8.41 5.94 12.06
N THR A 38 7.27 6.50 11.66
CA THR A 38 6.55 6.07 10.45
C THR A 38 7.37 6.30 9.18
N VAL A 39 7.99 7.47 9.05
CA VAL A 39 8.87 7.77 7.91
C VAL A 39 10.10 6.87 7.91
N ALA A 40 10.71 6.62 9.08
CA ALA A 40 11.82 5.68 9.21
C ALA A 40 11.45 4.25 8.76
N TYR A 41 10.22 3.81 9.02
CA TYR A 41 9.71 2.54 8.52
C TYR A 41 9.59 2.53 6.98
N TRP A 42 9.05 3.59 6.37
CA TRP A 42 9.00 3.70 4.91
C TRP A 42 10.39 3.71 4.29
N THR A 43 11.35 4.43 4.89
CA THR A 43 12.74 4.47 4.41
C THR A 43 13.34 3.07 4.36
N ARG A 44 13.18 2.27 5.42
CA ARG A 44 13.64 0.86 5.46
C ARG A 44 13.00 -0.01 4.38
N LEU A 45 11.69 0.16 4.15
CA LEU A 45 11.00 -0.56 3.07
C LEU A 45 11.55 -0.20 1.70
N VAL A 46 11.82 1.10 1.45
CA VAL A 46 12.38 1.60 0.20
C VAL A 46 13.81 1.13 0.00
N GLU A 47 14.62 1.05 1.06
CA GLU A 47 15.98 0.50 0.99
C GLU A 47 15.98 -0.97 0.59
N ALA A 48 15.02 -1.76 1.08
CA ALA A 48 14.94 -3.18 0.76
C ALA A 48 14.29 -3.49 -0.60
N ASN A 49 13.30 -2.68 -1.04
CA ASN A 49 12.42 -3.05 -2.18
C ASN A 49 12.28 -1.96 -3.25
N GLY A 50 12.92 -0.79 -3.08
CA GLY A 50 12.70 0.39 -3.91
C GLY A 50 11.38 1.12 -3.61
N PHE A 51 11.16 2.24 -4.30
CA PHE A 51 10.00 3.12 -4.02
C PHE A 51 8.65 2.49 -4.36
N GLU A 52 8.60 1.51 -5.26
CA GLU A 52 7.38 0.81 -5.67
C GLU A 52 6.60 0.21 -4.48
N VAL A 53 7.30 -0.17 -3.40
CA VAL A 53 6.69 -0.69 -2.17
C VAL A 53 5.76 0.31 -1.48
N LEU A 54 5.94 1.62 -1.71
CA LEU A 54 5.10 2.66 -1.12
C LEU A 54 3.79 2.87 -1.88
N LYS A 55 3.69 2.38 -3.12
CA LYS A 55 2.46 2.50 -3.91
C LYS A 55 1.33 1.76 -3.18
N PRO A 56 0.12 2.32 -3.14
CA PRO A 56 -1.03 1.63 -2.59
C PRO A 56 -1.18 0.28 -3.28
N ARG A 57 -1.22 -0.80 -2.50
CA ARG A 57 -1.65 -2.09 -3.02
C ARG A 57 -3.14 -1.98 -3.27
N PHE A 58 -3.53 -1.60 -4.48
CA PHE A 58 -4.88 -1.84 -4.94
C PHE A 58 -5.03 -3.36 -4.99
N LYS A 59 -5.64 -3.94 -3.94
CA LYS A 59 -6.43 -5.14 -4.17
C LYS A 59 -7.48 -4.70 -5.17
N LYS A 60 -7.25 -4.97 -6.46
CA LYS A 60 -8.37 -5.05 -7.39
C LYS A 60 -9.32 -6.00 -6.67
N HIS A 61 -10.50 -5.51 -6.27
CA HIS A 61 -11.59 -6.44 -6.02
C HIS A 61 -11.58 -7.34 -7.26
N ARG A 62 -11.41 -8.65 -7.05
CA ARG A 62 -11.50 -9.59 -8.15
C ARG A 62 -12.94 -9.45 -8.63
N TYR A 63 -13.15 -8.59 -9.62
CA TYR A 63 -14.39 -8.52 -10.36
C TYR A 63 -14.41 -9.83 -11.11
N TRP A 64 -15.09 -10.81 -10.53
CA TRP A 64 -15.42 -12.02 -11.26
C TRP A 64 -16.37 -11.59 -12.37
N ASP A 65 -16.01 -11.90 -13.60
CA ASP A 65 -16.99 -11.93 -14.68
C ASP A 65 -18.02 -13.00 -14.28
N PRO A 66 -19.32 -12.66 -14.10
CA PRO A 66 -20.35 -13.61 -13.69
C PRO A 66 -20.39 -14.85 -14.57
N VAL A 67 -20.06 -14.71 -15.85
CA VAL A 67 -19.97 -15.84 -16.79
C VAL A 67 -18.81 -16.75 -16.43
N GLN A 68 -17.65 -16.17 -16.15
CA GLN A 68 -16.44 -16.91 -15.79
C GLN A 68 -16.56 -17.59 -14.42
N GLU A 69 -17.23 -16.94 -13.46
CA GLU A 69 -17.57 -17.52 -12.15
C GLU A 69 -18.51 -18.73 -12.30
N LEU A 70 -19.59 -18.57 -13.09
CA LEU A 70 -20.55 -19.65 -13.34
C LEU A 70 -19.90 -20.84 -14.05
N CYS A 71 -19.03 -20.60 -15.04
CA CYS A 71 -18.27 -21.66 -15.70
C CYS A 71 -17.40 -22.45 -14.71
N MET A 72 -16.71 -21.78 -13.79
CA MET A 72 -15.88 -22.44 -12.79
C MET A 72 -16.72 -23.25 -11.78
N VAL A 73 -17.84 -22.69 -11.30
CA VAL A 73 -18.76 -23.40 -10.39
C VAL A 73 -19.30 -24.66 -11.07
N ASN A 74 -19.74 -24.55 -12.33
CA ASN A 74 -20.26 -25.69 -13.08
C ASN A 74 -19.20 -26.78 -13.30
N GLN A 75 -17.95 -26.43 -13.58
CA GLN A 75 -16.85 -27.41 -13.72
C GLN A 75 -16.65 -28.23 -12.43
N VAL A 76 -16.68 -27.59 -11.26
CA VAL A 76 -16.54 -28.30 -9.98
C VAL A 76 -17.75 -29.21 -9.74
N LEU A 77 -18.96 -28.72 -9.99
CA LEU A 77 -20.19 -29.51 -9.79
C LEU A 77 -20.30 -30.70 -10.76
N THR A 78 -19.87 -30.56 -12.01
CA THR A 78 -19.88 -31.66 -12.99
C THR A 78 -18.79 -32.69 -12.76
N LEU A 79 -17.67 -32.33 -12.12
CA LEU A 79 -16.64 -33.28 -11.73
C LEU A 79 -16.97 -34.04 -10.43
N SER A 80 -18.06 -33.68 -9.75
CA SER A 80 -18.51 -34.25 -8.47
C SER A 80 -19.67 -35.25 -8.62
N LEU A 81 -20.11 -35.54 -9.84
CA LEU A 81 -21.22 -36.44 -10.21
C LEU A 81 -20.70 -37.57 -11.09
#